data_AF-A0A251VTM2-F1
#
_entry.id   AF-A0A251VTM2-F1
#
_cell.length_a   1.000
_cell.length_b   1.000
_cell.length_c   1.000
_cell.angle_alpha   90.00
_cell.angle_beta   90.00
_cell.angle_gamma   90.00
#
_symmetry.space_group_name_H-M   'P 1'
#
loop_
_entity.id
_entity.type
_entity.pdbx_description
1 polymer ?
#
loop_
_entity_poly.entity_id
_entity_poly.type
_entity_poly.pdbx_seq_one_letter_code
_entity_poly.pdbx_strand_id
1 'polypeptide(L)' 'MDHIVSTNKLFGGTTPRTMSKEWQDETEKMKNAWPRTAGPPVVLNPLTRQNFIVNSRDS' A
#
# COMPACT_ATOMS: atom_id res chain seq x y z
N MET A 1 7.55 -27.47 6.46
CA MET A 1 8.79 -27.35 5.65
C MET A 1 8.97 -25.92 5.13
N ASP A 2 7.94 -25.33 4.52
CA ASP A 2 7.97 -23.97 3.96
C ASP A 2 8.51 -22.90 4.92
N HIS A 3 7.91 -22.72 6.11
CA HIS A 3 8.33 -21.73 7.11
C HIS A 3 9.82 -21.80 7.48
N ILE A 4 10.38 -23.01 7.59
CA ILE A 4 11.80 -23.17 7.97
C ILE A 4 12.70 -22.69 6.83
N VAL A 5 12.30 -22.97 5.59
CA VAL A 5 13.05 -22.57 4.40
C VAL A 5 12.90 -21.08 4.11
N SER A 6 11.69 -20.53 4.20
CA SER A 6 11.35 -19.17 3.77
C SER A 6 11.45 -18.13 4.90
N THR A 7 10.83 -18.39 6.05
CA THR A 7 10.79 -17.46 7.18
C THR A 7 12.10 -17.47 7.96
N ASN A 8 12.62 -18.66 8.26
CA ASN A 8 13.91 -18.80 8.97
C ASN A 8 15.11 -18.76 8.00
N LYS A 9 14.85 -18.73 6.69
CA LYS A 9 15.85 -18.56 5.64
C LYS A 9 16.96 -19.59 5.75
N LEU A 10 16.57 -20.87 5.79
CA LEU A 10 17.49 -22.00 5.96
C LEU A 10 18.66 -21.98 4.95
N PHE A 11 18.43 -21.50 3.73
CA PHE A 11 19.43 -21.38 2.68
C PHE A 11 20.01 -19.96 2.52
N GLY A 12 19.80 -19.09 3.52
CA GLY A 12 20.19 -17.68 3.48
C GLY A 12 19.19 -16.79 2.74
N GLY A 13 19.58 -15.52 2.56
CA GLY A 13 18.76 -14.47 1.94
C GLY A 13 18.37 -13.36 2.91
N THR A 14 17.86 -12.26 2.37
CA THR A 14 17.37 -11.12 3.15
C THR A 14 15.91 -10.85 2.83
N THR A 15 15.18 -10.34 3.82
CA THR A 15 13.82 -9.86 3.57
C THR A 15 13.93 -8.46 2.99
N PRO A 16 13.20 -8.13 1.91
CA PRO A 16 13.22 -6.78 1.38
C PRO A 16 12.75 -5.78 2.44
N ARG A 17 13.37 -4.60 2.48
CA ARG A 17 13.06 -3.57 3.48
C ARG A 17 11.62 -3.06 3.40
N THR A 18 10.98 -3.24 2.24
CA THR A 18 9.57 -2.89 1.99
C THR A 18 8.58 -3.81 2.70
N MET A 19 9.03 -4.94 3.23
CA MET A 19 8.22 -5.81 4.11
C MET A 19 8.40 -5.42 5.59
N SER A 20 8.57 -4.13 5.87
CA SER A 20 8.50 -3.58 7.22
C SER A 20 7.08 -3.11 7.52
N LYS A 21 6.73 -3.06 8.81
CA LYS A 21 5.43 -2.54 9.25
C LYS A 21 5.26 -1.06 8.85
N GLU A 22 6.31 -0.26 9.05
CA GLU A 22 6.33 1.16 8.68
C GLU A 22 6.05 1.36 7.18
N TRP A 23 6.65 0.53 6.32
CA TRP A 23 6.41 0.62 4.88
C TRP A 23 4.97 0.26 4.50
N GLN A 24 4.38 -0.73 5.17
CA GLN A 24 2.99 -1.12 4.97
C GLN A 24 2.04 0.00 5.40
N ASP A 25 2.28 0.61 6.57
CA ASP A 25 1.46 1.70 7.11
C ASP A 25 1.52 2.95 6.21
N GLU A 26 2.72 3.36 5.77
CA GLU A 26 2.89 4.48 4.83
C GLU A 26 2.27 4.18 3.46
N THR A 27 2.38 2.94 2.98
CA THR A 27 1.73 2.52 1.73
C THR A 27 0.20 2.61 1.85
N GLU A 28 -0.39 2.17 2.96
CA GLU A 28 -1.84 2.27 3.21
C GLU A 28 -2.32 3.73 3.23
N LYS A 29 -1.51 4.63 3.80
CA LYS A 29 -1.76 6.08 3.78
C LYS A 29 -1.65 6.65 2.37
N MET A 30 -0.59 6.32 1.62
CA MET A 30 -0.42 6.79 0.24
C MET A 30 -1.54 6.32 -0.68
N LYS A 31 -2.11 5.13 -0.47
CA LYS A 31 -3.25 4.66 -1.29
C LYS A 31 -4.48 5.58 -1.19
N ASN A 32 -4.59 6.44 -0.18
CA ASN A 32 -5.67 7.43 -0.09
C ASN A 32 -5.40 8.69 -0.94
N ALA A 33 -4.15 8.97 -1.29
CA ALA A 33 -3.76 10.14 -2.07
C ALA A 33 -2.52 9.81 -2.90
N TRP A 34 -2.68 8.88 -3.85
CA TRP A 34 -1.58 8.38 -4.67
C TRP A 34 -1.11 9.45 -5.65
N PRO A 35 0.20 9.78 -5.66
CA PRO A 35 0.73 10.81 -6.54
C PRO A 35 0.60 10.41 -8.00
N ARG A 36 0.31 11.39 -8.87
CA ARG A 36 0.27 11.23 -10.32
C ARG A 36 1.23 12.23 -10.95
N THR A 37 1.83 11.85 -12.08
CA THR A 37 2.83 12.68 -12.77
C THR A 37 2.25 14.00 -13.29
N ALA A 38 1.00 14.02 -13.73
CA ALA A 38 0.33 15.23 -14.20
C ALA A 38 -1.12 15.25 -13.70
N GLY A 39 -1.33 15.82 -12.51
CA GLY A 39 -2.66 16.05 -11.92
C GLY A 39 -2.70 15.87 -10.40
N PRO A 40 -3.84 16.18 -9.77
CA PRO A 40 -3.99 16.03 -8.33
C PRO A 40 -3.88 14.55 -7.93
N PRO A 41 -3.46 14.24 -6.69
CA PRO A 41 -3.41 12.87 -6.18
C PRO A 41 -4.76 12.15 -6.27
N VAL A 42 -4.74 10.83 -6.43
CA VAL A 42 -5.95 10.02 -6.60
C VAL A 42 -6.06 8.94 -5.53
N VAL A 43 -7.27 8.60 -5.15
CA VAL A 43 -7.53 7.43 -4.31
C VAL A 43 -7.33 6.15 -5.12
N LEU A 44 -6.63 5.17 -4.56
CA LEU A 44 -6.56 3.81 -5.09
C LEU A 44 -7.66 2.93 -4.50
N ASN A 45 -8.24 2.10 -5.37
CA ASN A 45 -9.24 1.08 -5.06
C ASN A 45 -10.49 1.61 -4.31
N PRO A 46 -11.19 2.62 -4.86
CA PRO A 46 -12.28 3.32 -4.18
C PRO A 46 -13.47 2.45 -3.78
N LEU A 47 -13.74 1.36 -4.52
CA LEU A 47 -14.89 0.47 -4.26
C LEU A 47 -14.61 -0.54 -3.15
N THR A 48 -13.47 -1.22 -3.22
CA THR A 48 -13.11 -2.25 -2.22
C THR A 48 -12.67 -1.63 -0.90
N ARG A 49 -12.02 -0.47 -0.93
CA ARG A 49 -11.58 0.27 0.27
C ARG A 49 -12.60 1.30 0.75
N GLN A 50 -13.70 1.51 0.01
CA GLN A 50 -14.77 2.47 0.33
C GLN A 50 -14.24 3.87 0.71
N ASN A 51 -13.19 4.33 0.02
CA ASN A 51 -12.47 5.57 0.31
C ASN A 51 -12.64 6.62 -0.82
N PHE A 52 -13.77 6.60 -1.52
CA PHE A 52 -14.05 7.49 -2.65
C PHE A 52 -14.19 8.97 -2.24
N ILE A 53 -13.82 9.87 -3.15
CA ILE A 53 -13.99 11.31 -3.00
C ILE A 53 -15.41 11.68 -3.44
N VAL A 54 -16.20 12.27 -2.54
CA VAL A 54 -17.54 12.81 -2.88
C VAL A 54 -17.39 14.27 -3.27
N ASN A 55 -17.63 14.59 -4.54
CA ASN A 55 -17.72 15.98 -4.97
C ASN A 55 -19.07 16.53 -4.53
N SER A 56 -19.08 17.53 -3.64
CA SER A 56 -20.28 18.30 -3.34
C SER A 56 -20.74 19.02 -4.61
N ARG A 57 -21.94 18.71 -5.07
CA ARG A 57 -22.67 19.56 -6.01
C ARG A 57 -23.30 20.66 -5.18
N ASP A 58 -22.58 21.75 -4.96
CA ASP A 58 -23.21 22.97 -4.46
C ASP A 58 -24.29 23.37 -5.48
N SER A 59 -25.54 23.44 -5.01
CA SER A 59 -26.72 23.79 -5.82
C SER A 59 -26.81 25.30 -6.02
#